data_AF-A0A4P6LW97-F1
#
_entry.id   AF-A0A4P6LW97-F1
#
_cell.length_a   1.000
_cell.length_b   1.000
_cell.length_c   1.000
_cell.angle_alpha   90.00
_cell.angle_beta   90.00
_cell.angle_gamma   90.00
#
_symmetry.space_group_name_H-M   'P 1'
#
loop_
_entity.id
_entity.type
_entity.pdbx_description
1 polymer ?
#
loop_
_entity_poly.entity_id
_entity_poly.type
_entity_poly.pdbx_seq_one_letter_code
_entity_poly.pdbx_strand_id
1 'polypeptide(L)'
;MKEHLSTIILAVSLGLVSILSLFIGVIDVQPVALLTGDTEVLEVFLISRLPRLLAILCTGIGMSVAGLIMQQLCMNKFISPTTGATISSAQFGILLALLFMPNSTLWGRAGFAFVAAILGTWIFVWFIQRIQFKDVVMVPLVGIMFGNVVGGCHKLSGL
;
A
#
# COMPACT_ATOMS: atom_id res chain seq x y z
N MET A 1 -27.54 -10.51 -13.46
CA MET A 1 -26.66 -10.72 -14.64
C MET A 1 -25.60 -9.63 -14.80
N LYS A 2 -25.92 -8.32 -14.75
CA LYS A 2 -24.92 -7.23 -14.89
C LYS A 2 -23.78 -7.27 -13.84
N GLU A 3 -24.08 -7.66 -12.60
CA GLU A 3 -23.12 -7.77 -11.48
C GLU A 3 -21.99 -8.80 -11.72
N HIS A 4 -22.31 -9.95 -12.33
CA HIS A 4 -21.29 -10.95 -12.65
C HIS A 4 -20.46 -10.53 -13.86
N LEU A 5 -21.06 -9.82 -14.81
CA LEU A 5 -20.37 -9.33 -16.01
C LEU A 5 -19.27 -8.33 -15.63
N SER A 6 -19.53 -7.39 -14.73
CA SER A 6 -18.52 -6.42 -14.27
C SER A 6 -17.36 -7.11 -13.53
N THR A 7 -17.67 -8.07 -12.67
CA THR A 7 -16.64 -8.85 -11.94
C THR A 7 -15.74 -9.62 -12.91
N ILE A 8 -16.33 -10.25 -13.93
CA ILE A 8 -15.58 -10.98 -14.97
C ILE A 8 -14.72 -10.03 -15.78
N ILE A 9 -15.23 -8.86 -16.20
CA ILE A 9 -14.46 -7.87 -16.95
C ILE A 9 -13.24 -7.39 -16.15
N LEU A 10 -13.41 -7.11 -14.85
CA LEU A 10 -12.31 -6.68 -13.98
C LEU A 10 -11.28 -7.79 -13.75
N ALA A 11 -11.72 -9.04 -13.58
CA ALA A 11 -10.81 -10.16 -13.45
C ALA A 11 -9.99 -10.40 -14.73
N VAL A 12 -10.64 -10.32 -15.89
CA VAL A 12 -9.98 -10.45 -17.20
C VAL A 12 -9.01 -9.29 -17.44
N SER A 13 -9.39 -8.06 -17.14
CA SER A 13 -8.50 -6.91 -17.30
C SER A 13 -7.30 -6.99 -16.36
N LEU A 14 -7.49 -7.41 -15.11
CA LEU A 14 -6.40 -7.65 -14.15
C LEU A 14 -5.44 -8.73 -14.67
N GLY A 15 -5.98 -9.83 -15.21
CA GLY A 15 -5.19 -10.90 -15.82
C GLY A 15 -4.36 -10.40 -17.00
N LEU A 16 -4.99 -9.67 -17.94
CA LEU A 16 -4.32 -9.08 -19.09
C LEU A 16 -3.20 -8.12 -18.67
N VAL A 17 -3.47 -7.20 -17.74
CA VAL A 17 -2.46 -6.24 -17.27
C VAL A 17 -1.33 -6.93 -16.50
N SER A 18 -1.63 -7.99 -15.73
CA SER A 18 -0.60 -8.77 -15.04
C SER A 18 0.34 -9.46 -16.03
N ILE A 19 -0.22 -10.03 -17.10
CA ILE A 19 0.56 -10.65 -18.19
C ILE A 19 1.39 -9.58 -18.89
N LEU A 20 0.80 -8.45 -19.28
CA LEU A 20 1.54 -7.34 -19.90
C LEU A 20 2.67 -6.83 -19.01
N SER A 21 2.45 -6.75 -17.69
CA SER A 21 3.47 -6.32 -16.73
C SER A 21 4.65 -7.29 -16.60
N LEU A 22 4.52 -8.57 -16.99
CA LEU A 22 5.66 -9.48 -17.09
C LEU A 22 6.57 -9.14 -18.26
N PHE A 23 6.00 -8.61 -19.35
CA PHE A 23 6.74 -8.29 -20.58
C PHE A 23 7.32 -6.86 -20.55
N ILE A 24 6.67 -5.93 -19.85
CA ILE A 24 7.12 -4.54 -19.70
C ILE A 24 8.22 -4.47 -18.62
N GLY A 25 9.48 -4.26 -19.03
CA GLY A 25 10.62 -4.09 -18.12
C GLY A 25 11.85 -3.54 -18.84
N VAL A 26 12.92 -3.26 -18.08
CA VAL A 26 14.16 -2.61 -18.57
C VAL A 26 14.88 -3.45 -19.66
N ILE A 27 14.64 -4.75 -19.68
CA ILE A 27 15.16 -5.69 -20.68
C ILE A 27 14.01 -6.05 -21.62
N ASP A 28 14.22 -5.90 -22.93
CA ASP A 28 13.30 -6.34 -23.98
C ASP A 28 13.19 -7.87 -23.96
N VAL A 29 12.19 -8.38 -23.24
CA VAL A 29 11.93 -9.81 -23.18
C VAL A 29 11.12 -10.18 -24.41
N GLN A 30 11.81 -10.49 -25.50
CA GLN A 30 11.16 -11.09 -26.64
C GLN A 30 10.67 -12.50 -26.23
N PRO A 31 9.39 -12.85 -26.46
CA PRO A 31 8.86 -14.19 -26.13
C PRO A 31 9.68 -15.34 -26.75
N VAL A 32 10.35 -15.04 -27.87
CA VAL A 32 11.26 -15.95 -28.58
C VAL A 32 12.53 -16.22 -27.77
N ALA A 33 13.07 -15.22 -27.06
CA ALA A 33 14.28 -15.34 -26.23
C ALA A 33 14.05 -16.22 -24.98
N LEU A 34 12.84 -16.18 -24.42
CA LEU A 34 12.40 -17.06 -23.33
C LEU A 34 12.28 -18.53 -23.78
N LEU A 35 11.83 -18.78 -25.02
CA LEU A 35 11.73 -20.12 -25.59
C LEU A 35 13.09 -20.69 -26.03
N THR A 36 14.06 -19.84 -26.36
CA THR A 36 15.43 -20.28 -26.68
C THR A 36 16.28 -20.62 -25.45
N GLY A 37 15.79 -20.35 -24.23
CA GLY A 37 16.46 -20.75 -22.99
C GLY A 37 17.64 -19.87 -22.58
N ASP A 38 17.61 -18.58 -22.93
CA ASP A 38 18.65 -17.64 -22.50
C ASP A 38 18.63 -17.48 -20.97
N THR A 39 19.73 -17.86 -20.32
CA THR A 39 19.82 -17.97 -18.86
C THR A 39 19.65 -16.62 -18.17
N GLU A 40 20.13 -15.52 -18.77
CA GLU A 40 20.00 -14.18 -18.17
C GLU A 40 18.55 -13.69 -18.16
N VAL A 41 17.81 -13.93 -19.26
CA VAL A 41 16.41 -13.55 -19.38
C VAL A 41 15.54 -14.36 -18.41
N LEU A 42 15.85 -15.65 -18.26
CA LEU A 42 15.11 -16.58 -17.42
C LEU A 42 15.35 -16.30 -15.92
N GLU A 43 16.58 -15.95 -15.53
CA GLU A 43 16.91 -15.51 -14.17
C GLU A 43 16.19 -14.21 -13.80
N VAL A 44 16.21 -13.18 -14.65
CA VAL A 44 15.51 -11.92 -14.36
C VAL A 44 13.99 -12.13 -14.24
N PHE A 45 13.42 -12.99 -15.08
CA PHE A 45 12.00 -13.30 -15.05
C PHE A 45 11.58 -13.98 -13.74
N LEU A 46 12.29 -15.03 -13.32
CA LEU A 46 11.98 -15.81 -12.12
C LEU A 46 12.37 -15.11 -10.81
N ILE A 47 13.51 -14.41 -10.78
CA ILE A 47 14.05 -13.84 -9.54
C ILE A 47 13.50 -12.44 -9.26
N SER A 48 13.10 -11.67 -10.28
CA SER A 48 12.62 -10.30 -10.09
C SER A 48 11.16 -10.09 -10.51
N ARG A 49 10.79 -10.43 -11.75
CA ARG A 49 9.48 -10.04 -12.30
C ARG A 49 8.33 -10.82 -11.65
N LEU A 50 8.45 -12.14 -11.57
CA LEU A 50 7.46 -13.00 -10.95
C LEU A 50 7.22 -12.67 -9.46
N PRO A 51 8.26 -12.57 -8.59
CA PRO A 51 8.05 -12.20 -7.19
C PRO A 51 7.50 -10.78 -7.03
N ARG A 52 7.88 -9.83 -7.89
CA ARG A 52 7.30 -8.48 -7.88
C ARG A 52 5.80 -8.49 -8.19
N LEU A 53 5.35 -9.26 -9.18
CA LEU A 53 3.92 -9.37 -9.48
C LEU A 53 3.15 -10.01 -8.35
N LEU A 54 3.66 -11.10 -7.77
CA LEU A 54 3.05 -11.73 -6.62
C LEU A 54 2.94 -10.76 -5.44
N ALA A 55 3.99 -9.97 -5.18
CA ALA A 55 3.98 -8.97 -4.12
C ALA A 55 2.94 -7.87 -4.37
N ILE A 56 2.82 -7.35 -5.59
CA ILE A 56 1.83 -6.31 -5.93
C ILE A 56 0.41 -6.86 -5.85
N LEU A 57 0.15 -8.07 -6.36
CA LEU A 57 -1.16 -8.71 -6.28
C LEU A 57 -1.56 -8.97 -4.82
N CYS A 58 -0.66 -9.52 -4.01
CA CYS A 58 -0.90 -9.75 -2.59
C CYS A 58 -1.16 -8.44 -1.84
N THR A 59 -0.39 -7.38 -2.14
CA THR A 59 -0.58 -6.05 -1.54
C THR A 59 -1.91 -5.45 -1.95
N GLY A 60 -2.30 -5.56 -3.22
CA GLY A 60 -3.58 -5.06 -3.74
C GLY A 60 -4.78 -5.74 -3.08
N ILE A 61 -4.76 -7.07 -3.00
CA ILE A 61 -5.81 -7.85 -2.30
C ILE A 61 -5.88 -7.44 -0.82
N GLY A 62 -4.74 -7.36 -0.15
CA GLY A 62 -4.68 -6.94 1.26
C GLY A 62 -5.25 -5.54 1.50
N MET A 63 -4.90 -4.58 0.65
CA MET A 63 -5.42 -3.21 0.72
C MET A 63 -6.92 -3.13 0.45
N SER A 64 -7.46 -3.91 -0.49
CA SER A 64 -8.90 -3.99 -0.74
C SER A 64 -9.66 -4.52 0.49
N VAL A 65 -9.18 -5.62 1.10
CA VAL A 65 -9.81 -6.20 2.29
C VAL A 65 -9.71 -5.24 3.48
N ALA A 66 -8.54 -4.65 3.71
CA ALA A 66 -8.34 -3.65 4.77
C ALA A 66 -9.25 -2.41 4.57
N GLY A 67 -9.45 -1.98 3.32
CA GLY A 67 -10.42 -0.95 2.94
C GLY A 67 -11.83 -1.27 3.41
N LEU A 68 -12.33 -2.44 3.04
CA LEU A 68 -13.68 -2.88 3.42
C LEU A 68 -13.85 -3.01 4.93
N ILE A 69 -12.87 -3.61 5.63
CA ILE A 69 -12.90 -3.74 7.10
C ILE A 69 -12.94 -2.36 7.74
N MET A 70 -12.12 -1.42 7.27
CA MET A 70 -12.06 -0.09 7.85
C MET A 70 -13.33 0.73 7.59
N GLN A 71 -13.92 0.59 6.41
CA GLN A 71 -15.22 1.20 6.07
C GLN A 71 -16.34 0.65 6.97
N GLN A 72 -16.34 -0.66 7.26
CA GLN A 72 -17.30 -1.28 8.17
C GLN A 72 -17.12 -0.81 9.61
N LEU A 73 -15.88 -0.79 10.12
CA LEU A 73 -15.58 -0.35 11.50
C LEU A 73 -15.96 1.11 11.75
N CYS A 74 -15.70 2.00 10.78
CA CYS A 74 -15.98 3.42 10.94
C CYS A 74 -17.40 3.79 10.45
N MET A 75 -18.12 2.84 9.86
CA MET A 75 -19.41 3.05 9.16
C MET A 75 -19.36 4.24 8.19
N ASN A 76 -18.24 4.41 7.48
CA ASN A 76 -18.04 5.53 6.56
C ASN A 76 -17.27 5.06 5.32
N LYS A 77 -17.94 5.13 4.17
CA LYS A 77 -17.39 4.69 2.87
C LYS A 77 -16.24 5.56 2.36
N PHE A 78 -16.05 6.75 2.92
CA PHE A 78 -14.98 7.68 2.55
C PHE A 78 -13.68 7.45 3.34
N ILE A 79 -13.69 6.48 4.26
CA ILE A 79 -12.49 6.10 5.02
C ILE A 79 -11.84 4.90 4.35
N SER A 80 -10.52 4.98 4.24
CA SER A 80 -9.62 3.92 3.79
C SER A 80 -8.49 3.73 4.82
N PRO A 81 -7.79 2.59 4.82
CA PRO A 81 -6.58 2.35 5.63
C PRO A 81 -5.47 3.37 5.38
N THR A 82 -5.49 4.04 4.21
CA THR A 82 -4.56 5.11 3.87
C THR A 82 -4.97 6.47 4.44
N THR A 83 -6.26 6.71 4.66
CA THR A 83 -6.78 7.90 5.39
C THR A 83 -6.78 7.72 6.91
N GLY A 84 -6.93 6.49 7.39
CA GLY A 84 -6.62 6.15 8.77
C GLY A 84 -5.14 6.36 9.00
N ALA A 85 -4.74 6.84 10.17
CA ALA A 85 -3.38 7.27 10.48
C ALA A 85 -2.27 6.19 10.29
N THR A 86 -2.59 5.01 9.77
CA THR A 86 -1.70 3.88 9.44
C THR A 86 -0.47 4.29 8.65
N ILE A 87 -0.62 4.99 7.50
CA ILE A 87 0.54 5.35 6.65
C ILE A 87 1.44 6.34 7.38
N SER A 88 0.86 7.40 7.96
CA SER A 88 1.62 8.41 8.70
C SER A 88 2.34 7.80 9.90
N SER A 89 1.71 6.83 10.58
CA SER A 89 2.31 6.11 11.71
C SER A 89 3.44 5.17 11.27
N ALA A 90 3.31 4.51 10.13
CA ALA A 90 4.38 3.71 9.53
C ALA A 90 5.60 4.57 9.17
N GLN A 91 5.36 5.72 8.50
CA GLN A 91 6.40 6.68 8.15
C GLN A 91 7.09 7.24 9.39
N PHE A 92 6.33 7.59 10.42
CA PHE A 92 6.87 8.01 11.71
C PHE A 92 7.72 6.90 12.37
N GLY A 93 7.28 5.64 12.31
CA GLY A 93 8.06 4.49 12.77
C GLY A 93 9.38 4.31 12.04
N ILE A 94 9.39 4.50 10.71
CA ILE A 94 10.64 4.49 9.91
C ILE A 94 11.55 5.65 10.32
N LEU A 95 10.99 6.86 10.50
CA LEU A 95 11.76 8.02 10.95
C LEU A 95 12.40 7.76 12.32
N LEU A 96 11.64 7.22 13.27
CA LEU A 96 12.19 6.83 14.58
C LEU A 96 13.29 5.78 14.44
N ALA A 97 13.12 4.77 13.58
CA ALA A 97 14.13 3.76 13.34
C ALA A 97 15.42 4.38 12.78
N LEU A 98 15.31 5.36 11.88
CA LEU A 98 16.45 6.08 11.32
C LEU A 98 17.13 7.00 12.35
N LEU A 99 16.36 7.62 13.25
CA LEU A 99 16.88 8.54 14.27
C LEU A 99 17.59 7.81 15.41
N PHE A 100 17.00 6.72 15.91
CA PHE A 100 17.56 5.95 17.04
C PHE A 100 18.52 4.85 16.60
N MET A 101 18.36 4.30 15.40
CA MET A 101 19.19 3.21 14.86
C MET A 101 19.50 3.41 13.37
N PRO A 102 20.31 4.41 13.00
CA PRO A 102 20.60 4.74 11.60
C PRO A 102 21.25 3.57 10.82
N ASN A 103 22.07 2.76 11.50
CA ASN A 103 22.71 1.55 10.94
C ASN A 103 21.79 0.30 10.93
N SER A 104 20.49 0.46 11.21
CA SER A 104 19.54 -0.66 11.16
C SER A 104 19.40 -1.23 9.74
N THR A 105 19.31 -2.55 9.65
CA THR A 105 19.05 -3.28 8.40
C THR A 105 17.62 -3.01 7.90
N LEU A 106 17.37 -3.33 6.62
CA LEU A 106 16.05 -3.16 6.00
C LEU A 106 14.93 -3.83 6.82
N TRP A 107 15.21 -5.02 7.37
CA TRP A 107 14.30 -5.80 8.21
C TRP A 107 14.01 -5.12 9.55
N GLY A 108 15.02 -4.50 10.18
CA GLY A 108 14.83 -3.75 11.42
C GLY A 108 13.92 -2.54 11.22
N ARG A 109 14.13 -1.78 10.14
CA ARG A 109 13.29 -0.63 9.77
C ARG A 109 11.86 -1.06 9.48
N ALA A 110 11.68 -2.17 8.74
CA ALA A 110 10.36 -2.73 8.45
C ALA A 110 9.63 -3.17 9.72
N GLY A 111 10.32 -3.81 10.68
CA GLY A 111 9.75 -4.20 11.96
C GLY A 111 9.26 -3.01 12.78
N PHE A 112 10.08 -1.96 12.90
CA PHE A 112 9.68 -0.72 13.60
C PHE A 112 8.50 -0.03 12.92
N ALA A 113 8.52 0.08 11.58
CA ALA A 113 7.42 0.64 10.81
C ALA A 113 6.11 -0.13 11.05
N PHE A 114 6.19 -1.46 11.08
CA PHE A 114 5.04 -2.34 11.26
C PHE A 114 4.41 -2.20 12.65
N VAL A 115 5.22 -2.19 13.70
CA VAL A 115 4.73 -1.98 15.08
C VAL A 115 4.10 -0.59 15.24
N ALA A 116 4.78 0.45 14.73
CA ALA A 116 4.24 1.82 14.77
C ALA A 116 2.93 1.95 13.98
N ALA A 117 2.83 1.30 12.82
CA ALA A 117 1.61 1.27 12.01
C ALA A 117 0.44 0.62 12.77
N ILE A 118 0.66 -0.55 13.38
CA ILE A 118 -0.37 -1.25 14.17
C ILE A 118 -0.85 -0.37 15.32
N LEU A 119 0.06 0.19 16.11
CA LEU A 119 -0.28 1.05 17.24
C LEU A 119 -1.07 2.29 16.78
N GLY A 120 -0.62 2.94 15.71
CA GLY A 120 -1.27 4.11 15.13
C GLY A 120 -2.68 3.82 14.60
N THR A 121 -2.86 2.71 13.86
CA THR A 121 -4.19 2.28 13.41
C THR A 121 -5.09 1.96 14.58
N TRP A 122 -4.58 1.31 15.63
CA TRP A 122 -5.38 0.93 16.79
C TRP A 122 -5.87 2.16 17.57
N ILE A 123 -4.97 3.13 17.80
CA ILE A 123 -5.30 4.44 18.38
C ILE A 123 -6.34 5.19 17.54
N PHE A 124 -6.18 5.20 16.22
CA PHE A 124 -7.11 5.86 15.32
C PHE A 124 -8.51 5.23 15.36
N VAL A 125 -8.60 3.90 15.32
CA VAL A 125 -9.89 3.18 15.39
C VAL A 125 -10.55 3.42 16.75
N TRP A 126 -9.79 3.34 17.85
CA TRP A 126 -10.28 3.63 19.19
C TRP A 126 -10.81 5.06 19.31
N PHE A 127 -10.11 6.03 18.73
CA PHE A 127 -10.50 7.44 18.73
C PHE A 127 -11.81 7.67 17.95
N ILE A 128 -11.94 7.10 16.74
CA ILE A 128 -13.17 7.22 15.94
C ILE A 128 -14.36 6.56 16.64
N GLN A 129 -14.17 5.41 17.27
CA GLN A 129 -15.26 4.73 17.99
C GLN A 129 -15.73 5.50 19.23
N ARG A 130 -14.89 6.36 19.82
CA ARG A 130 -15.22 7.21 20.98
C ARG A 130 -15.97 8.50 20.61
N ILE A 131 -15.93 8.96 19.36
CA ILE A 131 -16.59 10.20 18.93
C ILE A 131 -18.03 9.92 18.48
N GLN A 132 -18.99 10.43 19.25
CA GLN A 132 -20.44 10.25 19.04
C GLN A 132 -21.04 11.19 17.98
N PHE A 133 -20.36 12.25 17.56
CA PHE A 133 -20.87 13.20 16.56
C PHE A 133 -20.32 12.88 15.17
N LYS A 134 -21.08 12.07 14.41
CA LYS A 134 -20.84 11.78 13.00
C LYS A 134 -21.28 12.95 12.12
N ASP A 135 -20.43 13.96 11.98
CA ASP A 135 -20.46 14.78 10.77
C ASP A 135 -19.50 14.20 9.74
N VAL A 136 -20.08 13.70 8.64
CA VAL A 136 -19.44 12.88 7.59
C VAL A 136 -18.24 13.60 6.93
N VAL A 137 -18.18 14.92 7.06
CA VAL A 137 -17.22 15.81 6.40
C VAL A 137 -16.07 16.24 7.32
N MET A 138 -16.23 16.12 8.65
CA MET A 138 -15.26 16.62 9.63
C MET A 138 -13.99 15.75 9.66
N VAL A 139 -14.15 14.42 9.57
CA VAL A 139 -13.04 13.46 9.65
C VAL A 139 -12.08 13.57 8.43
N PRO A 140 -12.56 13.68 7.18
CA PRO A 140 -11.69 13.95 6.03
C PRO A 140 -11.00 15.32 6.09
N LEU A 141 -11.69 16.37 6.56
CA LEU A 141 -11.12 17.71 6.64
C LEU A 141 -9.94 17.76 7.63
N VAL A 142 -10.10 17.16 8.81
CA VAL A 142 -9.03 17.06 9.80
C VAL A 142 -7.85 16.26 9.26
N GLY A 143 -8.10 15.17 8.51
CA GLY A 143 -7.06 14.40 7.83
C GLY A 143 -6.27 15.22 6.81
N ILE A 144 -6.95 16.04 5.99
CA ILE A 144 -6.30 16.95 5.02
C ILE A 144 -5.48 18.03 5.74
N MET A 145 -6.01 18.62 6.83
CA MET A 145 -5.30 19.63 7.60
C MET A 145 -4.06 19.06 8.30
N PHE A 146 -4.16 17.87 8.90
CA PHE A 146 -3.02 17.18 9.52
C PHE A 146 -1.97 16.79 8.47
N GLY A 147 -2.40 16.31 7.30
CA GLY A 147 -1.52 16.03 6.16
C GLY A 147 -0.75 17.27 5.68
N ASN A 148 -1.40 18.44 5.65
CA ASN A 148 -0.74 19.70 5.28
C ASN A 148 0.27 20.17 6.32
N VAL A 149 0.01 19.99 7.62
CA VAL A 149 0.95 20.35 8.69
C VAL A 149 2.18 19.45 8.66
N VAL A 150 1.98 18.14 8.49
CA VAL A 150 3.07 17.17 8.39
C VAL A 150 3.87 17.38 7.09
N GLY A 151 3.18 17.60 5.97
CA GLY A 151 3.81 17.92 4.68
C GLY A 151 4.56 19.26 4.68
N GLY A 152 4.07 20.26 5.41
CA GLY A 152 4.77 21.53 5.62
C GLY A 152 6.04 21.37 6.44
N CYS A 153 6.02 20.53 7.48
CA CYS A 153 7.20 20.21 8.28
C CYS A 153 8.25 19.40 7.49
N HIS A 154 7.79 18.52 6.59
CA HIS A 154 8.65 17.81 5.63
C HIS A 154 9.29 18.77 4.62
N LYS A 155 8.56 19.79 4.15
CA LYS A 155 9.08 20.77 3.17
C LYS A 155 10.02 21.82 3.78
N LEU A 156 9.90 22.10 5.07
CA LEU A 156 10.82 22.98 5.81
C LEU A 156 12.14 22.29 6.19
N SER A 157 12.20 20.96 6.21
CA SER A 157 13.41 20.21 6.56
C SER A 157 14.42 20.07 5.41
N GLY A 158 14.16 20.67 4.24
CA GLY A 158 15.17 20.88 3.20
C GLY A 158 15.69 19.63 2.51
N LEU A 159 14.90 18.56 2.46
CA LEU A 159 15.12 17.35 1.64
C LEU A 159 14.00 17.18 0.62
#